data_AF-A0A536ZDZ1-F1
#
_entry.id   AF-A0A536ZDZ1-F1
#
_cell.length_a   1.000
_cell.length_b   1.000
_cell.length_c   1.000
_cell.angle_alpha   90.00
_cell.angle_beta   90.00
_cell.angle_gamma   90.00
#
_symmetry.space_group_name_H-M   'P 1'
#
loop_
_entity.id
_entity.type
_entity.pdbx_description
1 polymer ?
#
loop_
_entity_poly.entity_id
_entity_poly.type
_entity_poly.pdbx_seq_one_letter_code
_entity_poly.pdbx_strand_id
1 'polypeptide(L)'
;MALKPVVIENVKPQVDHGRFAIKRTAGETVIVEADVFADGHDQLRCLLRHRHSASRDWTETAMTLLGNDRWHGEFMAVELGCYQYQLIGWVDTFLSWRHDFVRRNTADEDEIALALQAGATLVRDAVKRAPAAAAKRMREIARSLTVNVELGARRELALSDELLELMNASPNRNFATTSEPLGVVVEPERARFSAWYELFPRSCGPATRGHGTFADCEAELPRLAAMGFDILYLPPIHPIGRVNRKGHNNTLVPAADDPGSPWAIGSEEGGHKAIHPALGKPADFRHLVAGARELGIEVALDIALQCAPDHPYVKKHPEWFRRRPDGSVQYAENPPKKYEDIYPFNFATTHWSALWDEVKSIFEHWIEQGVRVFRVDNPHTKPFALW
;
A
#
# COMPACT_ATOMS: atom_id res chain seq x y z
N MET A 1 31.52 12.83 10.43
CA MET A 1 30.27 12.34 11.05
C MET A 1 29.69 13.47 11.87
N ALA A 2 28.39 13.73 11.77
CA ALA A 2 27.69 14.65 12.68
C ALA A 2 27.32 13.89 13.96
N LEU A 3 27.38 14.54 15.12
CA LEU A 3 26.95 13.97 16.39
C LEU A 3 25.45 13.65 16.34
N LYS A 4 25.10 12.39 16.64
CA LYS A 4 23.73 11.87 16.69
C LYS A 4 23.57 11.06 17.98
N PRO A 5 23.18 11.69 19.11
CA PRO A 5 23.15 11.03 20.42
C PRO A 5 21.99 10.03 20.56
N VAL A 6 20.91 10.22 19.80
CA VAL A 6 19.76 9.30 19.85
C VAL A 6 19.91 8.20 18.82
N VAL A 7 19.73 6.96 19.26
CA VAL A 7 19.63 5.75 18.43
C VAL A 7 18.16 5.45 18.19
N ILE A 8 17.80 5.14 16.94
CA ILE A 8 16.44 4.74 16.53
C ILE A 8 16.56 3.42 15.80
N GLU A 9 16.03 2.35 16.38
CA GLU A 9 16.12 1.00 15.85
C GLU A 9 14.77 0.28 15.88
N ASN A 10 14.70 -0.87 15.20
CA ASN A 10 13.54 -1.76 15.19
C ASN A 10 12.20 -1.07 14.89
N VAL A 11 12.22 -0.09 13.97
CA VAL A 11 11.01 0.60 13.50
C VAL A 11 10.06 -0.41 12.87
N LYS A 12 8.81 -0.43 13.33
CA LYS A 12 7.73 -1.30 12.83
C LYS A 12 6.49 -0.46 12.56
N PRO A 13 5.69 -0.81 11.55
CA PRO A 13 5.79 -2.00 10.69
C PRO A 13 6.65 -1.80 9.43
N GLN A 14 7.53 -2.74 9.08
CA GLN A 14 8.28 -2.70 7.83
C GLN A 14 8.26 -4.07 7.13
N VAL A 15 8.29 -4.07 5.80
CA VAL A 15 8.38 -5.29 4.97
C VAL A 15 9.77 -5.35 4.35
N ASP A 16 10.46 -6.48 4.51
CA ASP A 16 11.81 -6.71 3.99
C ASP A 16 12.78 -5.55 4.26
N HIS A 17 12.87 -5.14 5.53
CA HIS A 17 13.71 -4.02 5.97
C HIS A 17 13.42 -2.68 5.26
N GLY A 18 12.14 -2.44 4.94
CA GLY A 18 11.70 -1.22 4.26
C GLY A 18 11.83 -1.27 2.74
N ARG A 19 12.30 -2.40 2.18
CA ARG A 19 12.36 -2.60 0.73
C ARG A 19 10.99 -2.48 0.07
N PHE A 20 9.94 -2.93 0.77
CA PHE A 20 8.56 -2.80 0.31
C PHE A 20 7.75 -1.97 1.29
N ALA A 21 6.82 -1.19 0.74
CA ALA A 21 5.85 -0.46 1.54
C ALA A 21 4.91 -1.44 2.26
N ILE A 22 4.52 -1.10 3.49
CA ILE A 22 3.39 -1.77 4.13
C ILE A 22 2.09 -1.38 3.41
N LYS A 23 1.02 -2.14 3.61
CA LYS A 23 -0.29 -1.87 3.02
C LYS A 23 -1.31 -1.45 4.06
N ARG A 24 -2.19 -0.54 3.69
CA ARG A 24 -3.40 -0.15 4.43
C ARG A 24 -4.53 0.13 3.45
N THR A 25 -5.74 0.20 3.96
CA THR A 25 -6.89 0.76 3.27
C THR A 25 -7.25 2.13 3.82
N ALA A 26 -7.88 2.97 3.00
CA ALA A 26 -8.30 4.30 3.41
C ALA A 26 -9.13 4.26 4.71
N GLY A 27 -8.75 5.08 5.68
CA GLY A 27 -9.36 5.15 7.02
C GLY A 27 -8.70 4.25 8.07
N GLU A 28 -7.77 3.37 7.71
CA GLU A 28 -7.04 2.56 8.69
C GLU A 28 -5.91 3.36 9.37
N THR A 29 -5.71 3.06 10.66
CA THR A 29 -4.59 3.59 11.44
C THR A 29 -3.30 2.83 11.14
N VAL A 30 -2.22 3.58 10.98
CA VAL A 30 -0.85 3.06 10.97
C VAL A 30 -0.28 3.27 12.36
N ILE A 31 -0.19 2.18 13.13
CA ILE A 31 0.52 2.14 14.41
C ILE A 31 2.00 1.95 14.11
N VAL A 32 2.83 2.86 14.59
CA VAL A 32 4.29 2.84 14.45
C VAL A 32 4.94 2.72 15.81
N GLU A 33 5.87 1.79 15.91
CA GLU A 33 6.65 1.60 17.11
C GLU A 33 8.14 1.43 16.79
N ALA A 34 9.00 1.87 17.70
CA ALA A 34 10.44 1.72 17.57
C ALA A 34 11.12 1.71 18.93
N ASP A 35 12.37 1.26 18.94
CA ASP A 35 13.24 1.35 20.10
C ASP A 35 14.06 2.64 19.96
N VAL A 36 13.92 3.57 20.91
CA VAL A 36 14.56 4.90 20.85
C VAL A 36 15.20 5.23 22.19
N PHE A 37 16.53 5.32 22.18
CA PHE A 37 17.37 5.48 23.37
C PHE A 37 18.60 6.34 23.09
N ALA A 38 19.31 6.76 24.13
CA ALA A 38 20.57 7.49 24.09
C ALA A 38 21.43 7.09 25.30
N ASP A 39 22.70 7.50 25.32
CA ASP A 39 23.53 7.38 26.52
C ASP A 39 23.06 8.31 27.66
N GLY A 40 23.43 7.97 28.90
CA GLY A 40 23.09 8.77 30.08
C GLY A 40 21.67 8.57 30.58
N HIS A 41 21.14 9.61 31.24
CA HIS A 41 19.81 9.60 31.89
C HIS A 41 18.91 10.75 31.41
N ASP A 42 19.35 11.43 30.35
CA ASP A 42 18.63 12.56 29.79
C ASP A 42 17.29 12.13 29.18
N GLN A 43 16.34 13.05 29.18
CA GLN A 43 15.00 12.81 28.68
C GLN A 43 14.99 12.93 27.16
N LEU A 44 14.33 11.98 26.50
CA LEU A 44 14.21 11.95 25.05
C LEU A 44 12.86 12.46 24.59
N ARG A 45 12.84 12.98 23.38
CA ARG A 45 11.63 13.21 22.60
C ARG A 45 11.73 12.38 21.32
N CYS A 46 10.62 11.77 20.94
CA CYS A 46 10.47 11.11 19.66
C CYS A 46 9.18 11.58 18.98
N LEU A 47 9.27 11.89 17.69
CA LEU A 47 8.14 12.23 16.84
C LEU A 47 8.02 11.21 15.72
N LEU A 48 6.79 10.83 15.42
CA LEU A 48 6.40 10.18 14.19
C LEU A 48 6.01 11.28 13.20
N ARG A 49 6.69 11.34 12.05
CA ARG A 49 6.28 12.19 10.95
C ARG A 49 5.76 11.36 9.79
N HIS A 50 4.71 11.83 9.12
CA HIS A 50 4.18 11.21 7.92
C HIS A 50 3.77 12.25 6.88
N ARG A 51 3.71 11.84 5.61
CA ARG A 51 3.15 12.65 4.52
C ARG A 51 2.64 11.75 3.41
N HIS A 52 1.60 12.22 2.72
CA HIS A 52 1.20 11.66 1.44
C HIS A 52 2.20 12.08 0.34
N SER A 53 2.43 11.25 -0.68
CA SER A 53 3.42 11.51 -1.75
C SER A 53 3.10 12.75 -2.59
N ALA A 54 1.83 13.15 -2.65
CA ALA A 54 1.39 14.39 -3.27
C ALA A 54 1.66 15.64 -2.41
N SER A 55 1.93 15.48 -1.12
CA SER A 55 2.24 16.57 -0.20
C SER A 55 3.75 16.79 -0.06
N ARG A 56 4.17 18.05 0.02
CA ARG A 56 5.54 18.41 0.36
C ARG A 56 5.76 18.42 1.88
N ASP A 57 4.72 18.78 2.62
CA ASP A 57 4.79 19.05 4.05
C ASP A 57 4.58 17.78 4.86
N TRP A 58 5.35 17.69 5.94
CA TRP A 58 5.25 16.61 6.91
C TRP A 58 4.27 16.99 8.02
N THR A 59 3.42 16.04 8.39
CA THR A 59 2.65 16.11 9.63
C THR A 59 3.42 15.36 10.71
N GLU A 60 3.63 16.00 11.86
CA GLU A 60 4.36 15.43 12.99
C GLU A 60 3.44 15.16 14.17
N THR A 61 3.56 13.97 14.75
CA THR A 61 2.84 13.52 15.93
C THR A 61 3.84 13.09 17.00
N ALA A 62 3.66 13.52 18.24
CA ALA A 62 4.51 13.07 19.33
C ALA A 62 4.29 11.58 19.64
N MET A 63 5.38 10.83 19.81
CA MET A 63 5.31 9.45 20.27
C MET A 63 5.30 9.39 21.80
N THR A 64 4.69 8.33 22.33
CA THR A 64 4.64 8.02 23.76
C THR A 64 5.61 6.90 24.09
N LEU A 65 6.39 7.07 25.15
CA LEU A 65 7.25 6.02 25.71
C LEU A 65 6.38 5.00 26.46
N LEU A 66 6.48 3.72 26.07
CA LEU A 66 5.78 2.60 26.70
C LEU A 66 6.62 1.90 27.78
N GLY A 67 7.92 2.19 27.83
CA GLY A 67 8.90 1.53 28.72
C GLY A 67 9.88 0.64 27.94
N ASN A 68 11.01 0.29 28.56
CA ASN A 68 12.11 -0.45 27.92
C ASN A 68 12.51 0.16 26.57
N ASP A 69 12.66 1.49 26.53
CA ASP A 69 13.01 2.27 25.34
C ASP A 69 12.04 2.11 24.16
N ARG A 70 10.86 1.50 24.35
CA ARG A 70 9.84 1.30 23.33
C ARG A 70 8.97 2.53 23.20
N TRP A 71 8.85 3.07 22.00
CA TRP A 71 8.00 4.22 21.68
C TRP A 71 6.87 3.81 20.76
N HIS A 72 5.73 4.47 20.94
CA HIS A 72 4.50 4.25 20.19
C HIS A 72 3.96 5.57 19.64
N GLY A 73 3.55 5.58 18.38
CA GLY A 73 2.83 6.67 17.76
C GLY A 73 1.95 6.16 16.64
N GLU A 74 1.01 6.97 16.20
CA GLU A 74 0.07 6.57 15.15
C GLU A 74 -0.33 7.74 14.26
N PHE A 75 -0.76 7.39 13.04
CA PHE A 75 -1.45 8.31 12.15
C PHE A 75 -2.51 7.57 11.36
N MET A 76 -3.55 8.29 10.93
CA MET A 76 -4.61 7.74 10.09
C MET A 76 -4.28 7.94 8.61
N ALA A 77 -4.36 6.87 7.83
CA ALA A 77 -4.09 6.90 6.39
C ALA A 77 -5.41 7.10 5.63
N VAL A 78 -5.75 8.35 5.30
CA VAL A 78 -7.08 8.72 4.79
C VAL A 78 -7.15 8.76 3.26
N GLU A 79 -6.12 9.29 2.59
CA GLU A 79 -6.10 9.45 1.14
C GLU A 79 -5.58 8.16 0.47
N LEU A 80 -6.08 7.85 -0.73
CA LEU A 80 -5.51 6.78 -1.54
C LEU A 80 -4.15 7.18 -2.08
N GLY A 81 -3.22 6.23 -2.13
CA GLY A 81 -1.90 6.44 -2.72
C GLY A 81 -0.76 6.10 -1.77
N CYS A 82 0.42 6.67 -2.04
CA CYS A 82 1.63 6.32 -1.32
C CYS A 82 1.92 7.33 -0.22
N TYR A 83 2.15 6.86 0.99
CA TYR A 83 2.64 7.66 2.10
C TYR A 83 4.10 7.30 2.42
N GLN A 84 4.77 8.26 3.04
CA GLN A 84 6.05 8.02 3.71
C GLN A 84 5.90 8.37 5.19
N TYR A 85 6.58 7.61 6.04
CA TYR A 85 6.70 7.94 7.46
C TYR A 85 8.11 7.70 7.98
N GLN A 86 8.49 8.47 9.00
CA GLN A 86 9.81 8.49 9.63
C GLN A 86 9.70 8.82 11.11
N LEU A 87 10.71 8.42 11.87
CA LEU A 87 10.88 8.85 13.25
C LEU A 87 11.98 9.90 13.37
N ILE A 88 11.77 10.87 14.25
CA ILE A 88 12.76 11.86 14.65
C ILE A 88 12.92 11.81 16.15
N GLY A 89 14.13 11.55 16.62
CA GLY A 89 14.47 11.49 18.04
C GLY A 89 15.56 12.49 18.41
N TRP A 90 15.44 13.15 19.56
CA TRP A 90 16.50 14.00 20.12
C TRP A 90 16.48 13.98 21.65
N VAL A 91 17.62 14.32 22.24
CA VAL A 91 17.73 14.60 23.68
C VAL A 91 17.13 15.97 23.97
N ASP A 92 16.09 16.03 24.80
CA ASP A 92 15.40 17.26 25.17
C ASP A 92 15.99 17.82 26.46
N THR A 93 16.92 18.76 26.31
CA THR A 93 17.64 19.37 27.44
C THR A 93 16.73 20.11 28.41
N PHE A 94 15.61 20.66 27.94
CA PHE A 94 14.63 21.30 28.82
C PHE A 94 13.84 20.27 29.61
N LEU A 95 13.41 19.19 28.96
CA LEU A 95 12.72 18.10 29.65
C LEU A 95 13.63 17.40 30.66
N SER A 96 14.91 17.17 30.34
CA SER A 96 15.93 16.70 31.29
C SER A 96 16.03 17.61 32.50
N TRP A 97 16.24 18.90 32.26
CA TRP A 97 16.36 19.87 33.33
C TRP A 97 15.09 19.90 34.22
N ARG A 98 13.91 19.91 33.61
CA ARG A 98 12.63 19.96 34.34
C ARG A 98 12.43 18.70 35.17
N HIS A 99 12.76 17.53 34.61
CA HIS A 99 12.69 16.25 35.31
C HIS A 99 13.57 16.23 36.56
N ASP A 100 14.81 16.69 36.45
CA ASP A 100 15.74 16.77 37.58
C ASP A 100 15.31 17.84 38.58
N PHE A 101 14.85 19.00 38.09
CA PHE A 101 14.41 20.12 38.91
C PHE A 101 13.24 19.77 39.84
N VAL A 102 12.30 18.94 39.39
CA VAL A 102 11.20 18.42 40.21
C VAL A 102 11.73 17.65 41.43
N ARG A 103 12.80 16.85 41.25
CA ARG A 103 13.36 15.96 42.27
C ARG A 103 14.31 16.65 43.26
N ARG A 104 14.73 17.89 42.99
CA ARG A 104 15.67 18.62 43.85
C ARG A 104 15.08 18.89 45.23
N ASN A 105 15.94 18.83 46.24
CA ASN A 105 15.59 19.14 47.61
C ASN A 105 15.25 20.63 47.74
N THR A 106 14.04 20.94 48.21
CA THR A 106 13.56 22.32 48.32
C THR A 106 14.11 23.06 49.54
N ALA A 107 14.85 22.39 50.42
CA ALA A 107 15.47 23.01 51.59
C ALA A 107 16.76 23.79 51.27
N ASP A 108 17.39 23.55 50.11
CA ASP A 108 18.56 24.30 49.65
C ASP A 108 18.13 25.39 48.65
N GLU A 109 17.89 26.60 49.17
CA GLU A 109 17.39 27.72 48.36
C GLU A 109 18.39 28.18 47.30
N ASP A 110 19.69 28.09 47.57
CA ASP A 110 20.76 28.49 46.65
C ASP A 110 20.85 27.51 45.47
N GLU A 111 20.73 26.21 45.73
CA GLU A 111 20.69 25.18 44.69
C GLU A 111 19.48 25.36 43.77
N ILE A 112 18.29 25.63 44.34
CA ILE A 112 17.08 25.88 43.56
C ILE A 112 17.21 27.17 42.73
N ALA A 113 17.77 28.24 43.31
CA ALA A 113 18.01 29.49 42.59
C ALA A 113 18.97 29.29 41.41
N LEU A 114 20.04 28.52 41.58
CA LEU A 114 20.97 28.16 40.51
C LEU A 114 20.28 27.31 39.42
N ALA A 115 19.48 26.32 39.81
CA ALA A 115 18.74 25.50 38.87
C ALA A 115 17.72 26.31 38.06
N LEU A 116 17.06 27.30 38.66
CA LEU A 116 16.17 28.25 37.96
C LEU A 116 16.93 29.10 36.94
N GLN A 117 18.16 29.55 37.25
CA GLN A 117 19.00 30.27 36.29
C GLN A 117 19.41 29.39 35.09
N ALA A 118 19.68 28.11 35.32
CA ALA A 118 19.93 27.14 34.25
C ALA A 118 18.68 26.98 33.35
N GLY A 119 17.50 26.79 33.95
CA GLY A 119 16.23 26.74 33.22
C GLY A 119 15.96 28.00 32.39
N ALA A 120 16.15 29.18 32.97
CA ALA A 120 16.03 30.46 32.27
C ALA A 120 16.98 30.56 31.05
N THR A 121 18.16 29.94 31.13
CA THR A 121 19.11 29.89 30.01
C THR A 121 18.60 29.01 28.88
N LEU A 122 18.00 27.86 29.19
CA LEU A 122 17.36 26.98 28.20
C LEU A 122 16.18 27.67 27.51
N VAL A 123 15.34 28.37 28.27
CA VAL A 123 14.21 29.15 27.73
C VAL A 123 14.71 30.27 26.81
N ARG A 124 15.75 31.00 27.23
CA ARG A 124 16.39 32.05 26.40
C ARG A 124 16.96 31.50 25.10
N ASP A 125 17.47 30.27 25.08
CA ASP A 125 17.92 29.63 23.85
C ASP A 125 16.75 29.27 22.93
N ALA A 126 15.65 28.73 23.47
CA ALA A 126 14.45 28.38 22.71
C ALA A 126 13.74 29.60 22.09
N VAL A 127 13.83 30.78 22.71
CA VAL A 127 13.35 32.05 22.14
C VAL A 127 13.88 32.32 20.72
N LYS A 128 15.09 31.83 20.39
CA LYS A 128 15.69 32.02 19.05
C LYS A 128 14.96 31.26 17.94
N ARG A 129 14.19 30.23 18.31
CA ARG A 129 13.44 29.34 17.41
C ARG A 129 11.93 29.56 17.46
N ALA A 130 11.45 30.29 18.47
CA ALA A 130 10.03 30.50 18.71
C ALA A 130 9.42 31.58 17.79
N PRO A 131 8.14 31.45 17.38
CA PRO A 131 7.39 32.52 16.75
C PRO A 131 7.34 33.79 17.62
N ALA A 132 7.15 34.97 17.03
CA ALA A 132 7.31 36.25 17.72
C ALA A 132 6.46 36.39 19.01
N ALA A 133 5.22 35.91 18.99
CA ALA A 133 4.31 35.95 20.15
C ALA A 133 4.80 35.04 21.28
N ALA A 134 5.12 33.78 20.97
CA ALA A 134 5.69 32.82 21.93
C ALA A 134 7.04 33.32 22.47
N ALA A 135 7.91 33.83 21.59
CA ALA A 135 9.21 34.39 21.96
C ALA A 135 9.09 35.55 22.98
N LYS A 136 8.09 36.43 22.85
CA LYS A 136 7.85 37.49 23.84
C LYS A 136 7.52 36.89 25.21
N ARG A 137 6.56 35.97 25.27
CA ARG A 137 6.13 35.33 26.52
C ARG A 137 7.26 34.54 27.17
N MET A 138 8.02 33.78 26.40
CA MET A 138 9.19 33.03 26.88
C MET A 138 10.27 33.93 27.47
N ARG A 139 10.51 35.13 26.90
CA ARG A 139 11.45 36.12 27.48
C ARG A 139 10.96 36.65 28.83
N GLU A 140 9.67 36.89 28.97
CA GLU A 140 9.07 37.33 30.24
C GLU A 140 9.22 36.25 31.30
N ILE A 141 8.87 34.99 30.98
CA ILE A 141 9.05 33.85 31.88
C ILE A 141 10.51 33.70 32.28
N ALA A 142 11.43 33.66 31.32
CA ALA A 142 12.86 33.51 31.58
C ALA A 142 13.42 34.61 32.51
N ARG A 143 12.92 35.84 32.40
CA ARG A 143 13.28 36.94 33.32
C ARG A 143 12.73 36.67 34.72
N SER A 144 11.45 36.33 34.84
CA SER A 144 10.79 36.07 36.12
C SER A 144 11.44 34.93 36.91
N LEU A 145 11.98 33.91 36.23
CA LEU A 145 12.74 32.83 36.87
C LEU A 145 14.01 33.31 37.59
N THR A 146 14.57 34.47 37.22
CA THR A 146 15.83 34.99 37.75
C THR A 146 15.70 36.26 38.61
N VAL A 147 14.52 36.88 38.67
CA VAL A 147 14.28 38.10 39.46
C VAL A 147 14.14 37.76 40.94
N ASN A 148 14.41 38.74 41.81
CA ASN A 148 14.29 38.64 43.26
C ASN A 148 12.82 38.65 43.73
N VAL A 149 12.06 37.66 43.28
CA VAL A 149 10.72 37.30 43.77
C VAL A 149 10.82 36.06 44.65
N GLU A 150 9.77 35.76 45.41
CA GLU A 150 9.67 34.58 46.27
C GLU A 150 9.99 33.29 45.47
N LEU A 151 10.74 32.38 46.09
CA LEU A 151 11.35 31.22 45.40
C LEU A 151 10.29 30.19 44.98
N GLY A 152 9.26 29.99 45.80
CA GLY A 152 8.10 29.15 45.51
C GLY A 152 7.40 29.58 44.23
N ALA A 153 7.05 30.85 44.08
CA ALA A 153 6.41 31.38 42.89
C ALA A 153 7.25 31.16 41.60
N ARG A 154 8.58 31.27 41.70
CA ARG A 154 9.48 30.97 40.57
C ARG A 154 9.50 29.49 40.23
N ARG A 155 9.49 28.62 41.25
CA ARG A 155 9.43 27.16 41.07
C ARG A 155 8.11 26.73 40.42
N GLU A 156 6.99 27.29 40.86
CA GLU A 156 5.68 27.06 40.23
C GLU A 156 5.68 27.48 38.76
N LEU A 157 6.23 28.67 38.46
CA LEU A 157 6.34 29.14 37.07
C LEU A 157 7.23 28.23 36.22
N ALA A 158 8.37 27.77 36.74
CA ALA A 158 9.27 26.83 36.08
C ALA A 158 8.61 25.48 35.76
N LEU A 159 7.65 25.06 36.57
CA LEU A 159 6.92 23.79 36.42
C LEU A 159 5.56 23.96 35.75
N SER A 160 5.18 25.17 35.36
CA SER A 160 3.90 25.45 34.71
C SER A 160 3.72 24.69 33.39
N ASP A 161 2.48 24.37 33.05
CA ASP A 161 2.11 23.76 31.77
C ASP A 161 2.30 24.75 30.62
N GLU A 162 2.05 26.04 30.86
CA GLU A 162 2.31 27.10 29.87
C GLU A 162 3.77 27.09 29.39
N LEU A 163 4.73 27.00 30.32
CA LEU A 163 6.14 26.94 29.94
C LEU A 163 6.46 25.64 29.20
N LEU A 164 5.86 24.51 29.61
CA LEU A 164 6.07 23.23 28.94
C LEU A 164 5.61 23.28 27.49
N GLU A 165 4.42 23.81 27.24
CA GLU A 165 3.83 23.94 25.91
C GLU A 165 4.68 24.84 25.00
N LEU A 166 5.12 26.00 25.51
CA LEU A 166 6.00 26.91 24.76
C LEU A 166 7.33 26.26 24.37
N MET A 167 7.93 25.50 25.28
CA MET A 167 9.18 24.78 25.02
C MET A 167 8.98 23.62 24.04
N ASN A 168 7.88 22.87 24.15
CA ASN A 168 7.53 21.78 23.22
C ASN A 168 7.28 22.29 21.80
N ALA A 169 6.72 23.49 21.66
CA ALA A 169 6.49 24.14 20.36
C ALA A 169 7.77 24.72 19.74
N SER A 170 8.86 24.87 20.52
CA SER A 170 10.12 25.49 20.08
C SER A 170 11.36 24.61 20.35
N PRO A 171 11.34 23.31 19.98
CA PRO A 171 12.36 22.36 20.38
C PRO A 171 13.72 22.68 19.73
N ASN A 172 14.80 22.32 20.42
CA ASN A 172 16.13 22.30 19.82
C ASN A 172 16.37 20.94 19.14
N ARG A 173 16.37 20.92 17.80
CA ARG A 173 16.58 19.69 17.01
C ARG A 173 17.97 19.61 16.35
N ASN A 174 18.94 20.41 16.81
CA ASN A 174 20.27 20.50 16.17
C ASN A 174 21.01 19.15 16.09
N PHE A 175 20.79 18.26 17.06
CA PHE A 175 21.36 16.91 17.09
C PHE A 175 20.29 15.82 16.94
N ALA A 176 19.20 16.12 16.26
CA ALA A 176 18.16 15.13 16.03
C ALA A 176 18.65 14.00 15.11
N THR A 177 18.32 12.78 15.47
CA THR A 177 18.45 11.60 14.62
C THR A 177 17.14 11.40 13.87
N THR A 178 17.22 11.08 12.58
CA THR A 178 16.07 10.74 11.74
C THR A 178 16.26 9.34 11.18
N SER A 179 15.22 8.51 11.23
CA SER A 179 15.23 7.17 10.63
C SER A 179 15.18 7.23 9.10
N GLU A 180 15.51 6.12 8.45
CA GLU A 180 15.19 5.95 7.03
C GLU A 180 13.67 6.05 6.80
N PRO A 181 13.23 6.58 5.65
CA PRO A 181 11.82 6.64 5.30
C PRO A 181 11.25 5.26 4.98
N LEU A 182 10.11 4.95 5.58
CA LEU A 182 9.34 3.74 5.29
C LEU A 182 8.07 4.12 4.52
N GLY A 183 7.64 3.22 3.63
CA GLY A 183 6.48 3.43 2.77
C GLY A 183 5.19 2.81 3.29
N VAL A 184 4.06 3.44 2.98
CA VAL A 184 2.72 2.82 3.06
C VAL A 184 2.02 3.00 1.72
N VAL A 185 1.43 1.94 1.18
CA VAL A 185 0.48 2.05 0.07
C VAL A 185 -0.92 1.93 0.65
N VAL A 186 -1.74 2.95 0.40
CA VAL A 186 -3.13 3.04 0.85
C VAL A 186 -4.04 2.73 -0.33
N GLU A 187 -4.70 1.59 -0.25
CA GLU A 187 -5.59 1.05 -1.27
C GLU A 187 -7.07 1.34 -0.91
N PRO A 188 -8.01 1.26 -1.87
CA PRO A 188 -9.43 1.33 -1.55
C PRO A 188 -9.85 0.24 -0.57
N GLU A 189 -10.85 0.49 0.26
CA GLU A 189 -11.38 -0.49 1.23
C GLU A 189 -11.70 -1.84 0.55
N ARG A 190 -12.22 -1.79 -0.68
CA ARG A 190 -12.53 -2.98 -1.50
C ARG A 190 -11.36 -3.95 -1.69
N ALA A 191 -10.12 -3.48 -1.62
CA ALA A 191 -8.93 -4.32 -1.69
C ALA A 191 -8.77 -5.24 -0.47
N ARG A 192 -9.31 -4.85 0.68
CA ARG A 192 -9.28 -5.62 1.95
C ARG A 192 -10.61 -6.31 2.23
N PHE A 193 -11.73 -5.68 1.88
CA PHE A 193 -13.07 -6.15 2.20
C PHE A 193 -13.98 -6.09 0.97
N SER A 194 -14.29 -7.25 0.41
CA SER A 194 -15.25 -7.40 -0.69
C SER A 194 -15.81 -8.82 -0.75
N ALA A 195 -17.08 -8.95 -1.15
CA ALA A 195 -17.70 -10.24 -1.47
C ALA A 195 -17.66 -10.51 -2.99
N TRP A 196 -17.10 -11.67 -3.38
CA TRP A 196 -16.87 -12.04 -4.78
C TRP A 196 -17.84 -13.11 -5.26
N TYR A 197 -18.38 -12.94 -6.46
CA TYR A 197 -19.19 -13.94 -7.16
C TYR A 197 -18.57 -14.26 -8.52
N GLU A 198 -18.32 -15.54 -8.78
CA GLU A 198 -17.86 -16.02 -10.08
C GLU A 198 -19.03 -16.60 -10.88
N LEU A 199 -19.15 -16.20 -12.15
CA LEU A 199 -20.05 -16.85 -13.10
C LEU A 199 -19.41 -16.96 -14.47
N PHE A 200 -19.91 -17.89 -15.27
CA PHE A 200 -19.47 -18.08 -16.65
C PHE A 200 -20.47 -17.39 -17.58
N PRO A 201 -20.09 -16.31 -18.30
CA PRO A 201 -21.01 -15.58 -19.17
C PRO A 201 -21.74 -16.44 -20.19
N ARG A 202 -21.04 -17.43 -20.75
CA ARG A 202 -21.61 -18.39 -21.72
C ARG A 202 -22.72 -19.27 -21.14
N SER A 203 -22.89 -19.30 -19.82
CA SER A 203 -23.89 -20.10 -19.11
C SER A 203 -25.00 -19.25 -18.47
N CYS A 204 -25.01 -17.92 -18.64
CA CYS A 204 -26.03 -17.03 -18.06
C CYS A 204 -27.33 -16.98 -18.87
N GLY A 205 -27.33 -17.48 -20.11
CA GLY A 205 -28.54 -17.52 -20.95
C GLY A 205 -29.49 -18.67 -20.57
N PRO A 206 -30.76 -18.63 -21.02
CA PRO A 206 -31.66 -19.76 -20.86
C PRO A 206 -31.10 -20.97 -21.62
N ALA A 207 -31.20 -22.16 -21.02
CA ALA A 207 -30.66 -23.40 -21.57
C ALA A 207 -31.10 -23.68 -23.02
N THR A 208 -32.26 -23.17 -23.43
CA THR A 208 -32.82 -23.32 -24.79
C THR A 208 -32.10 -22.51 -25.86
N ARG A 209 -31.33 -21.48 -25.50
CA ARG A 209 -30.60 -20.63 -26.46
C ARG A 209 -29.15 -21.10 -26.68
N GLY A 210 -28.64 -21.97 -25.81
CA GLY A 210 -27.24 -22.37 -25.83
C GLY A 210 -26.35 -21.29 -25.20
N HIS A 211 -25.45 -20.71 -25.98
CA HIS A 211 -24.41 -19.79 -25.47
C HIS A 211 -25.00 -18.45 -24.98
N GLY A 212 -24.69 -18.08 -23.73
CA GLY A 212 -25.04 -16.79 -23.13
C GLY A 212 -24.20 -15.62 -23.65
N THR A 213 -24.66 -14.40 -23.40
CA THR A 213 -24.07 -13.12 -23.83
C THR A 213 -23.81 -12.21 -22.64
N PHE A 214 -23.12 -11.08 -22.84
CA PHE A 214 -22.97 -10.08 -21.78
C PHE A 214 -24.30 -9.50 -21.29
N ALA A 215 -25.31 -9.39 -22.17
CA ALA A 215 -26.65 -8.94 -21.77
C ALA A 215 -27.31 -9.90 -20.79
N ASP A 216 -26.99 -11.20 -20.87
CA ASP A 216 -27.50 -12.20 -19.92
C ASP A 216 -26.82 -12.10 -18.57
N CYS A 217 -25.51 -11.82 -18.56
CA CYS A 217 -24.81 -11.50 -17.31
C CYS A 217 -25.38 -10.24 -16.66
N GLU A 218 -25.73 -9.24 -17.47
CA GLU A 218 -26.28 -7.99 -16.98
C GLU A 218 -27.64 -8.20 -16.30
N ALA A 219 -28.47 -9.08 -16.87
CA ALA A 219 -29.75 -9.46 -16.28
C ALA A 219 -29.62 -10.15 -14.91
N GLU A 220 -28.46 -10.75 -14.60
CA GLU A 220 -28.18 -11.36 -13.30
C GLU A 220 -27.78 -10.32 -12.22
N LEU A 221 -27.30 -9.13 -12.61
CA LEU A 221 -26.74 -8.15 -11.67
C LEU A 221 -27.70 -7.76 -10.53
N PRO A 222 -29.01 -7.52 -10.75
CA PRO A 222 -29.93 -7.21 -9.65
C PRO A 222 -30.00 -8.33 -8.60
N ARG A 223 -29.94 -9.60 -9.05
CA ARG A 223 -29.92 -10.76 -8.15
C ARG A 223 -28.62 -10.81 -7.36
N LEU A 224 -27.49 -10.55 -8.00
CA LEU A 224 -26.17 -10.52 -7.33
C LEU A 224 -26.07 -9.39 -6.31
N ALA A 225 -26.58 -8.21 -6.64
CA ALA A 225 -26.66 -7.07 -5.73
C ALA A 225 -27.55 -7.39 -4.52
N ALA A 226 -28.70 -8.04 -4.73
CA ALA A 226 -29.57 -8.48 -3.63
C ALA A 226 -28.93 -9.53 -2.70
N MET A 227 -27.97 -10.30 -3.21
CA MET A 227 -27.15 -11.22 -2.40
C MET A 227 -26.01 -10.52 -1.64
N GLY A 228 -25.75 -9.24 -1.91
CA GLY A 228 -24.71 -8.44 -1.25
C GLY A 228 -23.31 -8.64 -1.83
N PHE A 229 -23.18 -9.01 -3.11
CA PHE A 229 -21.86 -9.11 -3.75
C PHE A 229 -21.34 -7.75 -4.20
N ASP A 230 -20.03 -7.59 -4.10
CA ASP A 230 -19.27 -6.40 -4.47
C ASP A 230 -18.54 -6.55 -5.80
N ILE A 231 -18.11 -7.77 -6.11
CA ILE A 231 -17.28 -8.10 -7.27
C ILE A 231 -17.93 -9.19 -8.09
N LEU A 232 -18.14 -8.94 -9.38
CA LEU A 232 -18.49 -9.94 -10.38
C LEU A 232 -17.22 -10.39 -11.10
N TYR A 233 -16.72 -11.58 -10.78
CA TYR A 233 -15.56 -12.17 -11.41
C TYR A 233 -15.96 -12.99 -12.64
N LEU A 234 -15.39 -12.63 -13.79
CA LEU A 234 -15.58 -13.33 -15.06
C LEU A 234 -14.31 -14.13 -15.41
N PRO A 235 -14.44 -15.44 -15.72
CA PRO A 235 -13.41 -16.20 -16.43
C PRO A 235 -13.02 -15.51 -17.75
N PRO A 236 -11.94 -15.93 -18.43
CA PRO A 236 -11.50 -15.27 -19.65
C PRO A 236 -12.63 -15.13 -20.68
N ILE A 237 -12.85 -13.90 -21.15
CA ILE A 237 -13.94 -13.54 -22.08
C ILE A 237 -13.48 -13.50 -23.54
N HIS A 238 -12.31 -14.07 -23.82
CA HIS A 238 -11.61 -13.97 -25.10
C HIS A 238 -11.98 -15.12 -26.04
N PRO A 239 -11.69 -15.03 -27.36
CA PRO A 239 -11.82 -16.15 -28.27
C PRO A 239 -11.07 -17.40 -27.75
N ILE A 240 -11.67 -18.58 -27.90
CA ILE A 240 -11.13 -19.84 -27.38
C ILE A 240 -10.53 -20.67 -28.51
N GLY A 241 -9.33 -21.18 -28.28
CA GLY A 241 -8.60 -22.00 -29.25
C GLY A 241 -9.34 -23.25 -29.71
N ARG A 242 -9.08 -23.65 -30.95
CA ARG A 242 -9.65 -24.84 -31.59
C ARG A 242 -8.66 -26.00 -31.63
N VAL A 243 -7.36 -25.71 -31.66
CA VAL A 243 -6.31 -26.73 -31.72
C VAL A 243 -6.11 -27.34 -30.33
N ASN A 244 -6.12 -28.67 -30.26
CA ASN A 244 -6.05 -29.45 -29.00
C ASN A 244 -7.12 -29.06 -27.97
N ARG A 245 -8.24 -28.47 -28.41
CA ARG A 245 -9.34 -28.06 -27.54
C ARG A 245 -9.80 -29.24 -26.69
N LYS A 246 -10.01 -29.00 -25.39
CA LYS A 246 -10.61 -29.99 -24.51
C LYS A 246 -12.13 -30.07 -24.65
N GLY A 247 -12.67 -31.28 -24.56
CA GLY A 247 -14.11 -31.52 -24.56
C GLY A 247 -14.71 -31.57 -23.16
N HIS A 248 -16.01 -31.89 -23.10
CA HIS A 248 -16.71 -32.14 -21.84
C HIS A 248 -15.94 -33.09 -20.92
N ASN A 249 -16.01 -32.84 -19.60
CA ASN A 249 -15.30 -33.63 -18.58
C ASN A 249 -13.76 -33.72 -18.81
N ASN A 250 -13.16 -32.68 -19.40
CA ASN A 250 -11.71 -32.57 -19.63
C ASN A 250 -11.15 -33.67 -20.55
N THR A 251 -11.95 -34.15 -21.51
CA THR A 251 -11.50 -35.09 -22.54
C THR A 251 -10.53 -34.43 -23.52
N LEU A 252 -9.57 -35.21 -24.04
CA LEU A 252 -8.60 -34.74 -25.04
C LEU A 252 -9.18 -34.68 -26.46
N VAL A 253 -10.34 -35.31 -26.68
CA VAL A 253 -11.03 -35.33 -27.97
C VAL A 253 -12.36 -34.58 -27.79
N PRO A 254 -12.49 -33.37 -28.32
CA PRO A 254 -13.72 -32.59 -28.23
C PRO A 254 -14.74 -33.05 -29.28
N ALA A 255 -16.02 -32.96 -28.94
CA ALA A 255 -17.10 -32.96 -29.92
C ALA A 255 -17.07 -31.68 -30.77
N ALA A 256 -17.78 -31.68 -31.90
CA ALA A 256 -17.78 -30.53 -32.82
C ALA A 256 -18.32 -29.24 -32.19
N ASP A 257 -19.25 -29.37 -31.25
CA ASP A 257 -19.93 -28.30 -30.52
C ASP A 257 -19.36 -28.04 -29.12
N ASP A 258 -18.30 -28.76 -28.71
CA ASP A 258 -17.67 -28.55 -27.41
C ASP A 258 -17.11 -27.11 -27.31
N PRO A 259 -17.50 -26.34 -26.27
CA PRO A 259 -17.15 -24.92 -26.17
C PRO A 259 -15.72 -24.71 -25.66
N GLY A 260 -15.03 -25.76 -25.20
CA GLY A 260 -13.66 -25.70 -24.71
C GLY A 260 -13.50 -24.99 -23.36
N SER A 261 -12.22 -24.83 -22.98
CA SER A 261 -11.81 -24.09 -21.78
C SER A 261 -11.65 -22.60 -22.10
N PRO A 262 -12.27 -21.67 -21.33
CA PRO A 262 -12.03 -20.24 -21.47
C PRO A 262 -10.54 -19.85 -21.32
N TRP A 263 -9.79 -20.60 -20.52
CA TRP A 263 -8.35 -20.38 -20.31
C TRP A 263 -7.46 -20.80 -21.49
N ALA A 264 -8.01 -21.47 -22.51
CA ALA A 264 -7.34 -21.70 -23.79
C ALA A 264 -7.50 -20.48 -24.71
N ILE A 265 -6.89 -19.37 -24.28
CA ILE A 265 -7.10 -18.04 -24.88
C ILE A 265 -6.41 -17.97 -26.23
N GLY A 266 -7.16 -17.56 -27.25
CA GLY A 266 -6.66 -17.21 -28.57
C GLY A 266 -7.15 -18.11 -29.68
N SER A 267 -7.57 -17.49 -30.76
CA SER A 267 -7.86 -18.15 -32.04
C SER A 267 -7.70 -17.13 -33.17
N GLU A 268 -8.14 -17.45 -34.39
CA GLU A 268 -8.07 -16.53 -35.53
C GLU A 268 -8.81 -15.20 -35.29
N GLU A 269 -9.87 -15.22 -34.47
CA GLU A 269 -10.68 -14.05 -34.15
C GLU A 269 -10.02 -13.07 -33.17
N GLY A 270 -8.94 -13.48 -32.48
CA GLY A 270 -8.19 -12.59 -31.59
C GLY A 270 -7.59 -13.27 -30.36
N GLY A 271 -6.99 -12.46 -29.50
CA GLY A 271 -6.27 -12.88 -28.30
C GLY A 271 -6.74 -12.19 -27.02
N HIS A 272 -5.83 -11.92 -26.09
CA HIS A 272 -6.11 -11.32 -24.76
C HIS A 272 -6.81 -9.95 -24.76
N LYS A 273 -6.84 -9.23 -25.89
CA LYS A 273 -7.52 -7.92 -26.06
C LYS A 273 -8.80 -8.03 -26.90
N ALA A 274 -9.21 -9.25 -27.26
CA ALA A 274 -10.42 -9.50 -28.04
C ALA A 274 -11.52 -10.07 -27.14
N ILE A 275 -12.76 -9.89 -27.59
CA ILE A 275 -13.94 -10.49 -26.97
C ILE A 275 -14.34 -11.70 -27.80
N HIS A 276 -14.72 -12.78 -27.12
CA HIS A 276 -15.27 -13.97 -27.76
C HIS A 276 -16.52 -13.59 -28.58
N PRO A 277 -16.59 -13.89 -29.89
CA PRO A 277 -17.67 -13.40 -30.75
C PRO A 277 -19.09 -13.76 -30.26
N ALA A 278 -19.25 -14.93 -29.66
CA ALA A 278 -20.53 -15.38 -29.09
C ALA A 278 -20.97 -14.64 -27.81
N LEU A 279 -20.08 -13.90 -27.14
CA LEU A 279 -20.44 -13.10 -25.95
C LEU A 279 -21.02 -11.73 -26.30
N GLY A 280 -20.64 -11.19 -27.46
CA GLY A 280 -21.08 -9.88 -27.93
C GLY A 280 -19.92 -9.02 -28.45
N LYS A 281 -20.18 -7.72 -28.55
CA LYS A 281 -19.24 -6.69 -29.00
C LYS A 281 -18.59 -5.99 -27.80
N PRO A 282 -17.48 -5.25 -28.02
CA PRO A 282 -16.89 -4.39 -26.97
C PRO A 282 -17.85 -3.39 -26.34
N ALA A 283 -18.85 -2.90 -27.10
CA ALA A 283 -19.88 -2.03 -26.56
C ALA A 283 -20.76 -2.74 -25.53
N ASP A 284 -21.10 -4.00 -25.77
CA ASP A 284 -21.95 -4.81 -24.88
C ASP A 284 -21.21 -5.12 -23.56
N PHE A 285 -19.89 -5.37 -23.63
CA PHE A 285 -19.07 -5.52 -22.43
C PHE A 285 -19.01 -4.24 -21.60
N ARG A 286 -18.80 -3.08 -22.24
CA ARG A 286 -18.82 -1.78 -21.52
C ARG A 286 -20.19 -1.50 -20.90
N HIS A 287 -21.27 -1.93 -21.53
CA HIS A 287 -22.62 -1.82 -20.99
C HIS A 287 -22.77 -2.65 -19.71
N LEU A 288 -22.33 -3.91 -19.72
CA LEU A 288 -22.27 -4.75 -18.51
C LEU A 288 -21.44 -4.12 -17.38
N VAL A 289 -20.25 -3.61 -17.68
CA VAL A 289 -19.38 -2.96 -16.68
C VAL A 289 -20.04 -1.71 -16.09
N ALA A 290 -20.71 -0.90 -16.91
CA ALA A 290 -21.44 0.28 -16.44
C ALA A 290 -22.64 -0.11 -15.56
N GLY A 291 -23.48 -1.05 -16.02
CA GLY A 291 -24.64 -1.54 -15.26
C GLY A 291 -24.25 -2.20 -13.93
N ALA A 292 -23.13 -2.93 -13.88
CA ALA A 292 -22.61 -3.47 -12.64
C ALA A 292 -22.26 -2.35 -11.65
N ARG A 293 -21.58 -1.30 -12.12
CA ARG A 293 -21.16 -0.17 -11.29
C ARG A 293 -22.35 0.61 -10.74
N GLU A 294 -23.43 0.78 -11.51
CA GLU A 294 -24.67 1.41 -11.04
C GLU A 294 -25.29 0.68 -9.84
N LEU A 295 -25.03 -0.63 -9.73
CA LEU A 295 -25.48 -1.48 -8.62
C LEU A 295 -24.41 -1.67 -7.53
N GLY A 296 -23.31 -0.91 -7.58
CA GLY A 296 -22.22 -1.03 -6.62
C GLY A 296 -21.33 -2.26 -6.80
N ILE A 297 -21.41 -2.93 -7.94
CA ILE A 297 -20.62 -4.12 -8.29
C ILE A 297 -19.48 -3.72 -9.25
N GLU A 298 -18.24 -4.10 -8.96
CA GLU A 298 -17.12 -3.98 -9.91
C GLU A 298 -16.95 -5.30 -10.67
N VAL A 299 -16.68 -5.21 -11.98
CA VAL A 299 -16.33 -6.39 -12.77
C VAL A 299 -14.83 -6.68 -12.60
N ALA A 300 -14.51 -7.90 -12.18
CA ALA A 300 -13.16 -8.44 -12.15
C ALA A 300 -12.94 -9.37 -13.36
N LEU A 301 -11.83 -9.17 -14.08
CA LEU A 301 -11.48 -9.99 -15.23
C LEU A 301 -10.33 -10.96 -14.92
N ASP A 302 -10.45 -12.21 -15.37
CA ASP A 302 -9.34 -13.17 -15.34
C ASP A 302 -8.21 -12.71 -16.29
N ILE A 303 -6.99 -12.64 -15.78
CA ILE A 303 -5.77 -12.47 -16.58
C ILE A 303 -4.94 -13.74 -16.49
N ALA A 304 -5.12 -14.61 -17.49
CA ALA A 304 -4.28 -15.78 -17.68
C ALA A 304 -3.23 -15.54 -18.76
N LEU A 305 -1.98 -15.35 -18.34
CA LEU A 305 -0.84 -15.13 -19.25
C LEU A 305 -0.36 -16.45 -19.87
N GLN A 306 -1.14 -16.95 -20.83
CA GLN A 306 -0.92 -18.18 -21.59
C GLN A 306 -1.73 -18.13 -22.88
N CYS A 307 -1.37 -18.94 -23.87
CA CYS A 307 -2.00 -18.92 -25.19
C CYS A 307 -2.43 -20.31 -25.63
N ALA A 308 -3.59 -20.44 -26.27
CA ALA A 308 -3.89 -21.61 -27.08
C ALA A 308 -2.93 -21.71 -28.29
N PRO A 309 -2.76 -22.90 -28.90
CA PRO A 309 -1.84 -23.06 -30.03
C PRO A 309 -2.14 -22.17 -31.23
N ASP A 310 -3.41 -21.80 -31.42
CA ASP A 310 -3.92 -20.94 -32.47
C ASP A 310 -4.01 -19.45 -32.08
N HIS A 311 -3.51 -19.06 -30.90
CA HIS A 311 -3.42 -17.65 -30.52
C HIS A 311 -2.50 -16.88 -31.50
N PRO A 312 -2.86 -15.65 -31.93
CA PRO A 312 -2.06 -14.87 -32.88
C PRO A 312 -0.58 -14.68 -32.49
N TYR A 313 -0.28 -14.58 -31.19
CA TYR A 313 1.10 -14.48 -30.69
C TYR A 313 1.96 -15.68 -31.01
N VAL A 314 1.42 -16.91 -31.08
CA VAL A 314 2.22 -18.10 -31.40
C VAL A 314 2.86 -17.99 -32.78
N LYS A 315 2.16 -17.36 -33.73
CA LYS A 315 2.65 -17.09 -35.08
C LYS A 315 3.44 -15.78 -35.19
N LYS A 316 2.94 -14.70 -34.57
CA LYS A 316 3.51 -13.34 -34.70
C LYS A 316 4.77 -13.13 -33.85
N HIS A 317 4.85 -13.81 -32.71
CA HIS A 317 5.91 -13.69 -31.71
C HIS A 317 6.43 -15.07 -31.28
N PRO A 318 6.99 -15.87 -32.21
CA PRO A 318 7.51 -17.19 -31.90
C PRO A 318 8.59 -17.19 -30.79
N GLU A 319 9.30 -16.07 -30.62
CA GLU A 319 10.32 -15.83 -29.60
C GLU A 319 9.77 -15.76 -28.16
N TRP A 320 8.46 -15.57 -28.00
CA TRP A 320 7.80 -15.58 -26.69
C TRP A 320 7.49 -16.99 -26.18
N PHE A 321 7.82 -18.04 -26.93
CA PHE A 321 7.53 -19.42 -26.56
C PHE A 321 8.78 -20.29 -26.62
N ARG A 322 8.88 -21.28 -25.73
CA ARG A 322 9.96 -22.27 -25.80
C ARG A 322 9.63 -23.31 -26.86
N ARG A 323 10.46 -23.37 -27.90
CA ARG A 323 10.42 -24.42 -28.92
C ARG A 323 11.26 -25.61 -28.49
N ARG A 324 10.73 -26.80 -28.68
CA ARG A 324 11.45 -28.07 -28.60
C ARG A 324 12.35 -28.24 -29.84
N PRO A 325 13.32 -29.18 -29.80
CA PRO A 325 14.20 -29.43 -30.94
C PRO A 325 13.48 -29.82 -32.24
N ASP A 326 12.28 -30.39 -32.15
CA ASP A 326 11.42 -30.74 -33.30
C ASP A 326 10.62 -29.54 -33.85
N GLY A 327 10.79 -28.35 -33.26
CA GLY A 327 10.08 -27.12 -33.62
C GLY A 327 8.72 -26.93 -32.94
N SER A 328 8.20 -27.95 -32.24
CA SER A 328 6.94 -27.86 -31.49
C SER A 328 7.08 -26.95 -30.26
N VAL A 329 5.97 -26.37 -29.79
CA VAL A 329 5.95 -25.61 -28.53
C VAL A 329 5.55 -26.54 -27.39
N GLN A 330 6.25 -26.45 -26.26
CA GLN A 330 5.90 -27.22 -25.07
C GLN A 330 4.60 -26.70 -24.45
N TYR A 331 3.63 -27.60 -24.26
CA TYR A 331 2.37 -27.28 -23.58
C TYR A 331 2.58 -27.05 -22.08
N ALA A 332 1.65 -26.35 -21.43
CA ALA A 332 1.78 -26.00 -20.02
C ALA A 332 1.46 -27.20 -19.11
N GLU A 333 2.15 -27.29 -17.98
CA GLU A 333 1.91 -28.28 -16.94
C GLU A 333 1.96 -27.60 -15.57
N ASN A 334 1.11 -28.06 -14.64
CA ASN A 334 1.24 -27.80 -13.22
C ASN A 334 1.07 -29.15 -12.50
N PRO A 335 2.16 -29.93 -12.35
CA PRO A 335 2.07 -31.33 -11.95
C PRO A 335 1.18 -31.57 -10.73
N PRO A 336 0.26 -32.56 -10.77
CA PRO A 336 0.12 -33.60 -11.79
C PRO A 336 -0.71 -33.22 -13.02
N LYS A 337 -1.20 -31.96 -13.14
CA LYS A 337 -2.10 -31.53 -14.21
C LYS A 337 -1.34 -31.19 -15.49
N LYS A 338 -1.90 -31.62 -16.62
CA LYS A 338 -1.44 -31.30 -17.98
C LYS A 338 -2.48 -30.46 -18.71
N TYR A 339 -2.01 -29.48 -19.47
CA TYR A 339 -2.83 -28.56 -20.21
C TYR A 339 -2.40 -28.54 -21.68
N GLU A 340 -2.87 -29.54 -22.42
CA GLU A 340 -2.54 -29.80 -23.83
C GLU A 340 -3.07 -28.73 -24.80
N ASP A 341 -4.06 -27.95 -24.33
CA ASP A 341 -4.76 -26.87 -25.02
C ASP A 341 -4.09 -25.50 -24.85
N ILE A 342 -2.97 -25.39 -24.12
CA ILE A 342 -2.28 -24.12 -23.87
C ILE A 342 -0.75 -24.21 -23.87
N TYR A 343 -0.13 -23.11 -24.24
CA TYR A 343 1.31 -22.84 -24.26
C TYR A 343 1.65 -21.73 -23.26
N PRO A 344 2.66 -21.93 -22.38
CA PRO A 344 3.14 -20.89 -21.48
C PRO A 344 4.07 -19.92 -22.21
N PHE A 345 4.04 -18.64 -21.81
CA PHE A 345 5.04 -17.68 -22.25
C PHE A 345 6.42 -18.00 -21.66
N ASN A 346 7.46 -17.77 -22.47
CA ASN A 346 8.85 -17.79 -22.07
C ASN A 346 9.31 -16.38 -21.64
N PHE A 347 9.05 -16.02 -20.39
CA PHE A 347 9.46 -14.70 -19.87
C PHE A 347 10.98 -14.49 -19.78
N ALA A 348 11.78 -15.55 -19.91
CA ALA A 348 13.24 -15.50 -19.95
C ALA A 348 13.81 -15.48 -21.39
N THR A 349 13.05 -14.96 -22.35
CA THR A 349 13.49 -14.77 -23.74
C THR A 349 14.37 -13.52 -23.89
N THR A 350 15.19 -13.45 -24.94
CA THR A 350 15.97 -12.24 -25.26
C THR A 350 15.08 -11.03 -25.58
N HIS A 351 13.81 -11.27 -25.89
CA HIS A 351 12.78 -10.26 -26.17
C HIS A 351 11.87 -10.00 -24.96
N TRP A 352 12.34 -10.27 -23.74
CA TRP A 352 11.51 -10.18 -22.52
C TRP A 352 10.87 -8.80 -22.35
N SER A 353 11.59 -7.71 -22.67
CA SER A 353 11.05 -6.35 -22.51
C SER A 353 9.79 -6.15 -23.36
N ALA A 354 9.81 -6.55 -24.63
CA ALA A 354 8.65 -6.43 -25.51
C ALA A 354 7.48 -7.31 -25.05
N LEU A 355 7.75 -8.49 -24.51
CA LEU A 355 6.72 -9.34 -23.92
C LEU A 355 6.12 -8.69 -22.67
N TRP A 356 6.94 -8.07 -21.81
CA TRP A 356 6.46 -7.41 -20.58
C TRP A 356 5.65 -6.15 -20.90
N ASP A 357 6.07 -5.38 -21.91
CA ASP A 357 5.32 -4.24 -22.44
C ASP A 357 3.96 -4.69 -23.00
N GLU A 358 3.93 -5.81 -23.75
CA GLU A 358 2.67 -6.38 -24.22
C GLU A 358 1.78 -6.81 -23.04
N VAL A 359 2.32 -7.51 -22.03
CA VAL A 359 1.56 -7.88 -20.83
C VAL A 359 0.96 -6.64 -20.16
N LYS A 360 1.74 -5.59 -19.93
CA LYS A 360 1.26 -4.31 -19.38
C LYS A 360 0.12 -3.73 -20.21
N SER A 361 0.27 -3.72 -21.54
CA SER A 361 -0.74 -3.17 -22.43
C SER A 361 -2.05 -3.99 -22.47
N ILE A 362 -2.05 -5.27 -22.08
CA ILE A 362 -3.28 -6.06 -21.88
C ILE A 362 -4.06 -5.50 -20.68
N PHE A 363 -3.40 -5.23 -19.56
CA PHE A 363 -4.04 -4.61 -18.39
C PHE A 363 -4.57 -3.21 -18.73
N GLU A 364 -3.74 -2.37 -19.38
CA GLU A 364 -4.14 -1.01 -19.78
C GLU A 364 -5.36 -1.03 -20.71
N HIS A 365 -5.40 -1.93 -21.69
CA HIS A 365 -6.54 -2.08 -22.58
C HIS A 365 -7.86 -2.34 -21.82
N TRP A 366 -7.86 -3.23 -20.84
CA TRP A 366 -9.08 -3.55 -20.07
C TRP A 366 -9.41 -2.46 -19.03
N ILE A 367 -8.40 -1.75 -18.51
CA ILE A 367 -8.62 -0.53 -17.72
C ILE A 367 -9.34 0.53 -18.55
N GLU A 368 -8.96 0.72 -19.83
CA GLU A 368 -9.68 1.61 -20.75
C GLU A 368 -11.12 1.16 -21.00
N GLN A 369 -11.41 -0.15 -20.94
CA GLN A 369 -12.78 -0.69 -21.01
C GLN A 369 -13.57 -0.58 -19.68
N GLY A 370 -12.97 -0.02 -18.63
CA GLY A 370 -13.62 0.26 -17.35
C GLY A 370 -13.37 -0.77 -16.25
N VAL A 371 -12.59 -1.83 -16.50
CA VAL A 371 -12.20 -2.83 -15.51
C VAL A 371 -11.19 -2.24 -14.53
N ARG A 372 -11.35 -2.52 -13.22
CA ARG A 372 -10.44 -2.03 -12.17
C ARG A 372 -9.89 -3.14 -11.27
N VAL A 373 -10.42 -4.35 -11.41
CA VAL A 373 -10.04 -5.51 -10.63
C VAL A 373 -9.62 -6.63 -11.58
N PHE A 374 -8.49 -7.26 -11.29
CA PHE A 374 -7.98 -8.37 -12.10
C PHE A 374 -7.70 -9.57 -11.21
N ARG A 375 -8.28 -10.71 -11.56
CA ARG A 375 -7.92 -12.00 -10.98
C ARG A 375 -6.79 -12.56 -11.83
N VAL A 376 -5.56 -12.51 -11.31
CA VAL A 376 -4.38 -12.99 -12.04
C VAL A 376 -4.25 -14.51 -11.90
N ASP A 377 -4.27 -15.24 -13.00
CA ASP A 377 -4.20 -16.71 -13.00
C ASP A 377 -2.75 -17.22 -12.82
N ASN A 378 -2.58 -18.09 -11.82
CA ASN A 378 -1.33 -18.79 -11.52
C ASN A 378 -0.10 -17.86 -11.58
N PRO A 379 -0.06 -16.74 -10.83
CA PRO A 379 1.05 -15.77 -10.90
C PRO A 379 2.38 -16.39 -10.48
N HIS A 380 2.34 -17.43 -9.64
CA HIS A 380 3.50 -18.18 -9.16
C HIS A 380 4.26 -18.93 -10.27
N THR A 381 3.66 -19.13 -11.45
CA THR A 381 4.36 -19.75 -12.59
C THR A 381 5.04 -18.71 -13.49
N LYS A 382 4.99 -17.42 -13.12
CA LYS A 382 5.57 -16.28 -13.85
C LYS A 382 6.68 -15.67 -12.97
N PRO A 383 7.70 -15.00 -13.56
CA PRO A 383 8.79 -14.42 -12.77
C PRO A 383 8.27 -13.38 -11.77
N PHE A 384 8.80 -13.38 -10.54
CA PHE A 384 8.44 -12.36 -9.54
C PHE A 384 8.69 -10.94 -10.04
N ALA A 385 9.79 -10.70 -10.75
CA ALA A 385 10.14 -9.36 -11.24
C ALA A 385 9.21 -8.80 -12.31
N LEU A 386 8.34 -9.63 -12.90
CA LEU A 386 7.28 -9.18 -13.81
C LEU A 386 6.16 -8.46 -13.04
N TRP A 387 5.88 -8.93 -11.82
CA TRP A 387 4.85 -8.42 -10.93
C TRP A 387 5.41 -7.33 -10.02
#